data_AF-A0A535UN28-F1
#
_entry.id   AF-A0A535UN28-F1
#
_cell.length_a   1.000
_cell.length_b   1.000
_cell.length_c   1.000
_cell.angle_alpha   90.00
_cell.angle_beta   90.00
_cell.angle_gamma   90.00
#
_symmetry.space_group_name_H-M   'P 1'
#
loop_
_entity.id
_entity.type
_entity.pdbx_description
1 polymer ?
#
loop_
_entity_poly.entity_id
_entity_poly.type
_entity_poly.pdbx_seq_one_letter_code
_entity_poly.pdbx_strand_id
1 'polypeptide(L)'
;MADDILDRVRSFASRSDEQPVEETAAEPAETETAASQGAEETAMSDAKAAPQVKDGGVAEQAPPAAPSAARSGSGLGPAGIIRACPIPSGAVIFGELTSAFVDGPRLVSFLGERRHTGAIVDAGRNRVQVALLYEGAAVGLVAVGEGATRRVEALSLPAPGSGDEHQLTVLTYRPEVTLALAQLVNTPERFDRMHGSFVDLPALLSFLRREKANGAVRVTTADDAGVILLRAGEVLGAYTRHLPELDDEEVVFPLAKAGDAEVDVCVGSLTLPPPSIPVTSILV
;
A
#
# COMPACT_ATOMS: atom_id res chain seq x y z
N MET A 1 2.73 -22.51 -17.86
CA MET A 1 3.10 -21.95 -16.53
C MET A 1 2.67 -20.50 -16.35
N ALA A 2 2.10 -19.82 -17.36
CA ALA A 2 1.50 -18.48 -17.20
C ALA A 2 0.01 -18.51 -16.83
N ASP A 3 -0.67 -19.67 -16.97
CA ASP A 3 -2.11 -19.82 -16.72
C ASP A 3 -2.51 -19.74 -15.23
N ASP A 4 -1.60 -20.08 -14.31
CA ASP A 4 -1.96 -20.29 -12.89
C ASP A 4 -2.19 -18.98 -12.11
N ILE A 5 -1.61 -17.85 -12.56
CA ILE A 5 -1.84 -16.53 -11.92
C ILE A 5 -3.18 -15.92 -12.37
N LEU A 6 -3.55 -16.10 -13.65
CA LEU A 6 -4.83 -15.62 -14.17
C LEU A 6 -6.00 -16.50 -13.73
N ASP A 7 -5.82 -17.82 -13.62
CA ASP A 7 -6.88 -18.73 -13.16
C ASP A 7 -7.19 -18.58 -11.67
N ARG A 8 -6.24 -18.14 -10.83
CA ARG A 8 -6.53 -17.91 -9.41
C ARG A 8 -7.28 -16.62 -9.13
N VAL A 9 -7.08 -15.57 -9.94
CA VAL A 9 -7.96 -14.39 -9.91
C VAL A 9 -9.40 -14.78 -10.31
N ARG A 10 -9.58 -15.80 -11.16
CA ARG A 10 -10.91 -16.35 -11.51
C ARG A 10 -11.49 -17.27 -10.44
N SER A 11 -10.68 -17.95 -9.63
CA SER A 11 -11.17 -18.82 -8.55
C SER A 11 -11.89 -18.05 -7.43
N PHE A 12 -11.63 -16.75 -7.26
CA PHE A 12 -12.34 -15.91 -6.28
C PHE A 12 -13.84 -15.75 -6.58
N ALA A 13 -14.28 -16.07 -7.80
CA ALA A 13 -15.66 -15.99 -8.26
C ALA A 13 -16.66 -16.93 -7.56
N SER A 14 -16.18 -18.06 -7.05
CA SER A 14 -17.01 -19.27 -6.97
C SER A 14 -17.12 -19.92 -5.60
N ARG A 15 -16.61 -19.30 -4.53
CA ARG A 15 -16.70 -19.84 -3.16
C ARG A 15 -17.11 -18.77 -2.16
N SER A 16 -18.41 -18.61 -1.94
CA SER A 16 -18.96 -17.89 -0.79
C SER A 16 -20.30 -18.51 -0.42
N ASP A 17 -20.26 -19.54 0.41
CA ASP A 17 -21.34 -20.12 1.23
C ASP A 17 -20.62 -21.25 2.02
N GLU A 18 -20.48 -21.29 3.34
CA GLU A 18 -21.43 -21.28 4.46
C GLU A 18 -20.54 -21.41 5.73
N GLN A 19 -20.57 -20.58 6.79
CA GLN A 19 -21.39 -20.70 8.01
C GLN A 19 -20.78 -19.87 9.19
N PRO A 20 -21.52 -19.62 10.30
CA PRO A 20 -21.51 -18.36 11.07
C PRO A 20 -20.65 -18.35 12.35
N VAL A 21 -20.33 -17.14 12.81
CA VAL A 21 -19.61 -16.84 14.07
C VAL A 21 -20.61 -16.54 15.19
N GLU A 22 -20.40 -17.20 16.33
CA GLU A 22 -21.13 -17.00 17.59
C GLU A 22 -20.40 -15.93 18.43
N GLU A 23 -21.08 -14.82 18.71
CA GLU A 23 -20.54 -13.65 19.45
C GLU A 23 -20.88 -13.75 20.94
N THR A 24 -19.87 -13.65 21.81
CA THR A 24 -20.04 -13.53 23.26
C THR A 24 -19.57 -12.13 23.70
N ALA A 25 -20.46 -11.38 24.35
CA ALA A 25 -20.21 -10.06 24.92
C ALA A 25 -20.00 -10.14 26.44
N ALA A 26 -19.09 -9.32 27.00
CA ALA A 26 -19.34 -8.40 28.13
C ALA A 26 -18.05 -7.75 28.71
N GLU A 27 -18.10 -6.42 28.80
CA GLU A 27 -17.31 -5.39 29.51
C GLU A 27 -17.44 -5.47 31.07
N PRO A 28 -17.01 -4.48 31.91
CA PRO A 28 -15.72 -3.77 32.11
C PRO A 28 -15.34 -3.71 33.63
N ALA A 29 -14.24 -3.04 34.02
CA ALA A 29 -14.11 -2.45 35.37
C ALA A 29 -13.09 -1.29 35.44
N GLU A 30 -13.50 -0.26 36.19
CA GLU A 30 -12.91 1.05 36.54
C GLU A 30 -11.68 0.90 37.47
N THR A 31 -10.81 1.86 37.81
CA THR A 31 -11.04 3.19 38.45
C THR A 31 -9.67 3.89 38.75
N GLU A 32 -9.70 5.24 38.80
CA GLU A 32 -8.95 6.21 39.68
C GLU A 32 -7.40 6.28 39.77
N THR A 33 -6.70 7.37 40.15
CA THR A 33 -6.83 8.85 40.23
C THR A 33 -5.47 9.39 40.75
N ALA A 34 -5.10 10.64 40.39
CA ALA A 34 -4.17 11.60 41.08
C ALA A 34 -2.65 11.31 41.12
N ALA A 35 -1.73 12.27 41.23
CA ALA A 35 -1.63 13.74 41.04
C ALA A 35 -0.16 14.15 41.38
N SER A 36 0.17 15.44 41.17
CA SER A 36 1.37 16.22 41.59
C SER A 36 2.63 16.16 40.72
N GLN A 37 3.49 17.19 40.57
CA GLN A 37 3.47 18.67 40.54
C GLN A 37 4.96 19.12 40.53
N GLY A 38 5.29 20.29 39.97
CA GLY A 38 6.57 21.02 40.21
C GLY A 38 7.41 21.27 38.94
N ALA A 39 7.33 22.41 38.25
CA ALA A 39 7.93 23.75 38.53
C ALA A 39 9.39 23.88 38.00
N GLU A 40 9.59 24.68 36.93
CA GLU A 40 10.39 25.94 36.90
C GLU A 40 11.88 25.67 36.53
N GLU A 41 12.65 26.48 35.80
CA GLU A 41 12.58 27.86 35.31
C GLU A 41 13.71 28.10 34.24
N THR A 42 13.56 29.23 33.57
CA THR A 42 14.21 29.93 32.44
C THR A 42 15.74 30.06 32.23
N ALA A 43 16.06 30.57 31.01
CA ALA A 43 17.07 31.58 30.63
C ALA A 43 18.25 31.04 29.78
N MET A 44 18.35 31.31 28.47
CA MET A 44 18.55 32.57 27.71
C MET A 44 20.03 33.01 27.62
N SER A 45 20.49 33.26 26.38
CA SER A 45 21.61 34.13 25.93
C SER A 45 22.51 33.42 24.90
N ASP A 46 23.07 33.99 23.83
CA ASP A 46 22.82 35.12 22.92
C ASP A 46 24.00 35.07 21.89
N ALA A 47 23.91 35.87 20.83
CA ALA A 47 25.01 36.46 20.05
C ALA A 47 25.65 35.73 18.83
N LYS A 48 25.21 36.18 17.63
CA LYS A 48 25.94 37.06 16.68
C LYS A 48 27.16 36.51 15.87
N ALA A 49 27.04 36.52 14.53
CA ALA A 49 27.80 37.39 13.59
C ALA A 49 28.05 36.74 12.20
N ALA A 50 27.72 37.48 11.14
CA ALA A 50 28.12 37.22 9.75
C ALA A 50 29.59 37.62 9.47
N PRO A 51 30.16 37.24 8.31
CA PRO A 51 30.36 38.29 7.30
C PRO A 51 30.13 37.84 5.83
N GLN A 52 29.86 38.85 4.99
CA GLN A 52 29.75 38.81 3.53
C GLN A 52 31.11 38.96 2.85
N VAL A 53 31.26 38.43 1.63
CA VAL A 53 32.26 38.85 0.64
C VAL A 53 31.57 38.93 -0.74
N LYS A 54 31.75 40.06 -1.43
CA LYS A 54 31.37 40.38 -2.83
C LYS A 54 32.36 39.69 -3.79
N ASP A 55 32.03 39.34 -5.04
CA ASP A 55 31.92 40.27 -6.16
C ASP A 55 31.59 39.53 -7.49
N GLY A 56 30.94 40.26 -8.41
CA GLY A 56 31.16 40.27 -9.87
C GLY A 56 30.84 39.06 -10.76
N GLY A 57 29.86 39.20 -11.65
CA GLY A 57 29.76 38.38 -12.87
C GLY A 57 28.46 38.59 -13.67
N VAL A 58 28.50 39.43 -14.70
CA VAL A 58 27.42 39.72 -15.66
C VAL A 58 27.25 38.55 -16.65
N ALA A 59 26.01 38.08 -16.87
CA ALA A 59 25.65 37.32 -18.08
C ALA A 59 24.14 37.43 -18.38
N GLU A 60 23.88 38.07 -19.53
CA GLU A 60 22.83 37.80 -20.54
C GLU A 60 21.43 37.35 -20.07
N GLN A 61 20.44 38.24 -20.21
CA GLN A 61 19.02 37.93 -20.07
C GLN A 61 18.52 37.03 -21.22
N ALA A 62 18.26 35.77 -20.91
CA ALA A 62 17.44 34.88 -21.74
C ALA A 62 15.94 35.22 -21.55
N PRO A 63 15.10 35.10 -22.60
CA PRO A 63 13.69 35.45 -22.52
C PRO A 63 12.95 34.54 -21.52
N PRO A 64 11.88 35.04 -20.85
CA PRO A 64 11.19 34.28 -19.84
C PRO A 64 10.57 33.03 -20.46
N ALA A 65 11.09 31.87 -20.07
CA ALA A 65 10.39 30.61 -20.28
C ALA A 65 9.02 30.74 -19.61
N ALA A 66 7.96 30.48 -20.40
CA ALA A 66 6.61 30.35 -19.88
C ALA A 66 6.65 29.47 -18.62
N PRO A 67 5.83 29.77 -17.59
CA PRO A 67 5.81 28.95 -16.39
C PRO A 67 5.55 27.52 -16.82
N SER A 68 6.60 26.68 -16.76
CA SER A 68 6.45 25.24 -16.83
C SER A 68 5.49 24.95 -15.70
N ALA A 69 4.24 24.62 -16.06
CA ALA A 69 3.24 24.22 -15.11
C ALA A 69 3.93 23.20 -14.23
N ALA A 70 4.18 23.56 -12.97
CA ALA A 70 4.65 22.63 -11.98
C ALA A 70 3.65 21.49 -12.08
N ARG A 71 4.07 20.36 -12.67
CA ARG A 71 3.27 19.14 -12.61
C ARG A 71 3.15 18.92 -11.13
N SER A 72 1.97 19.21 -10.59
CA SER A 72 1.63 18.97 -9.20
C SER A 72 2.14 17.58 -8.92
N GLY A 73 3.18 17.47 -8.10
CA GLY A 73 3.79 16.19 -7.79
C GLY A 73 2.65 15.29 -7.35
N SER A 74 2.41 14.21 -8.09
CA SER A 74 1.50 13.17 -7.65
C SER A 74 1.92 12.83 -6.22
N GLY A 75 0.99 12.90 -5.26
CA GLY A 75 1.29 12.54 -3.88
C GLY A 75 1.80 11.11 -3.75
N LEU A 76 1.65 10.29 -4.81
CA LEU A 76 2.17 8.94 -4.92
C LEU A 76 3.65 8.94 -5.32
N GLY A 77 4.39 7.92 -4.89
CA GLY A 77 5.79 7.74 -5.30
C GLY A 77 5.94 7.66 -6.83
N PRO A 78 7.13 7.94 -7.40
CA PRO A 78 7.33 7.94 -8.85
C PRO A 78 7.02 6.57 -9.46
N ALA A 79 6.55 6.56 -10.72
CA ALA A 79 6.37 5.31 -11.45
C ALA A 79 7.70 4.54 -11.56
N GLY A 80 7.65 3.22 -11.38
CA GLY A 80 8.86 2.42 -11.33
C GLY A 80 8.58 0.96 -11.06
N ILE A 81 9.55 0.10 -11.39
CA ILE A 81 9.50 -1.31 -11.01
C ILE A 81 9.63 -1.37 -9.49
N ILE A 82 8.70 -2.08 -8.86
CA ILE A 82 8.76 -2.41 -7.45
C ILE A 82 8.80 -3.92 -7.32
N ARG A 83 9.19 -4.38 -6.13
CA ARG A 83 9.15 -5.79 -5.79
C ARG A 83 7.71 -6.31 -5.76
N ALA A 84 7.55 -7.62 -5.80
CA ALA A 84 6.24 -8.25 -5.86
C ALA A 84 5.34 -7.73 -4.73
N CYS A 85 4.13 -7.30 -5.09
CA CYS A 85 3.13 -6.82 -4.13
C CYS A 85 1.84 -7.60 -4.37
N PRO A 86 1.71 -8.82 -3.82
CA PRO A 86 0.42 -9.50 -3.84
C PRO A 86 -0.62 -8.64 -3.14
N ILE A 87 -1.87 -8.71 -3.61
CA ILE A 87 -3.00 -8.01 -3.00
C ILE A 87 -3.75 -9.02 -2.15
N PRO A 88 -4.03 -8.71 -0.86
CA PRO A 88 -4.80 -9.62 -0.03
C PRO A 88 -6.25 -9.67 -0.48
N SER A 89 -6.95 -10.74 -0.12
CA SER A 89 -8.41 -10.79 -0.17
C SER A 89 -9.00 -9.73 0.75
N GLY A 90 -10.21 -9.29 0.42
CA GLY A 90 -11.01 -8.40 1.28
C GLY A 90 -12.49 -8.68 1.11
N ALA A 91 -13.31 -8.01 1.91
CA ALA A 91 -14.76 -8.11 1.76
C ALA A 91 -15.17 -7.51 0.41
N VAL A 92 -15.75 -8.33 -0.45
CA VAL A 92 -16.16 -7.95 -1.81
C VAL A 92 -17.46 -7.16 -1.72
N ILE A 93 -17.46 -5.88 -2.11
CA ILE A 93 -18.70 -5.09 -2.28
C ILE A 93 -19.28 -5.35 -3.67
N PHE A 94 -18.39 -5.31 -4.66
CA PHE A 94 -18.74 -5.58 -6.04
C PHE A 94 -17.73 -6.57 -6.62
N GLY A 95 -18.19 -7.80 -6.86
CA GLY A 95 -17.38 -8.85 -7.48
C GLY A 95 -17.69 -8.95 -8.96
N GLU A 96 -16.67 -9.30 -9.74
CA GLU A 96 -16.83 -9.75 -11.14
C GLU A 96 -17.59 -8.77 -12.04
N LEU A 97 -17.42 -7.47 -11.82
CA LEU A 97 -18.06 -6.46 -12.63
C LEU A 97 -17.41 -6.42 -14.01
N THR A 98 -18.14 -6.90 -15.00
CA THR A 98 -17.70 -6.87 -16.39
C THR A 98 -17.74 -5.44 -16.95
N SER A 99 -16.61 -5.00 -17.56
CA SER A 99 -16.51 -3.68 -18.18
C SER A 99 -17.44 -3.45 -19.38
N ALA A 100 -18.00 -4.52 -19.95
CA ALA A 100 -19.07 -4.42 -20.96
C ALA A 100 -20.34 -3.72 -20.42
N PHE A 101 -20.59 -3.79 -19.11
CA PHE A 101 -21.77 -3.19 -18.48
C PHE A 101 -21.41 -2.07 -17.50
N VAL A 102 -20.18 -2.07 -16.98
CA VAL A 102 -19.74 -1.14 -15.96
C VAL A 102 -18.74 -0.14 -16.53
N ASP A 103 -19.00 1.14 -16.26
CA ASP A 103 -18.10 2.24 -16.55
C ASP A 103 -17.08 2.40 -15.39
N GLY A 104 -15.84 1.98 -15.64
CA GLY A 104 -14.75 2.03 -14.67
C GLY A 104 -14.50 3.44 -14.12
N PRO A 105 -14.32 4.46 -14.98
CA PRO A 105 -14.24 5.85 -14.53
C PRO A 105 -15.38 6.32 -13.61
N ARG A 106 -16.63 5.95 -13.94
CA ARG A 106 -17.79 6.27 -13.08
C ARG A 106 -17.76 5.51 -11.77
N LEU A 107 -17.38 4.22 -11.79
CA LEU A 107 -17.23 3.41 -10.58
C LEU A 107 -16.19 4.02 -9.63
N VAL A 108 -15.03 4.42 -10.14
CA VAL A 108 -13.99 5.09 -9.36
C VAL A 108 -14.50 6.39 -8.73
N SER A 109 -15.22 7.20 -9.52
CA SER A 109 -15.81 8.46 -9.03
C SER A 109 -16.83 8.20 -7.90
N PHE A 110 -17.72 7.22 -8.09
CA PHE A 110 -18.69 6.79 -7.09
C PHE A 110 -18.05 6.34 -5.78
N LEU A 111 -16.94 5.59 -5.86
CA LEU A 111 -16.18 5.15 -4.68
C LEU A 111 -15.47 6.32 -3.98
N GLY A 112 -14.99 7.30 -4.74
CA GLY A 112 -14.45 8.56 -4.21
C GLY A 112 -15.49 9.34 -3.40
N GLU A 113 -16.68 9.56 -3.97
CA GLU A 113 -17.77 10.29 -3.31
C GLU A 113 -18.24 9.62 -2.01
N ARG A 114 -18.21 8.28 -1.97
CA ARG A 114 -18.55 7.48 -0.78
C ARG A 114 -17.43 7.33 0.24
N ARG A 115 -16.27 7.95 0.02
CA ARG A 115 -15.08 7.79 0.86
C ARG A 115 -14.67 6.33 1.06
N HIS A 116 -14.73 5.54 -0.01
CA HIS A 116 -14.39 4.11 0.05
C HIS A 116 -12.97 3.88 0.57
N THR A 117 -12.79 2.82 1.38
CA THR A 117 -11.50 2.38 1.89
C THR A 117 -11.28 0.91 1.54
N GLY A 118 -10.26 0.62 0.73
CA GLY A 118 -9.99 -0.71 0.23
C GLY A 118 -9.20 -0.69 -1.07
N ALA A 119 -9.59 -1.55 -2.02
CA ALA A 119 -8.97 -1.61 -3.33
C ALA A 119 -9.96 -1.79 -4.48
N ILE A 120 -9.57 -1.32 -5.66
CA ILE A 120 -10.19 -1.69 -6.93
C ILE A 120 -9.15 -2.50 -7.69
N VAL A 121 -9.54 -3.70 -8.11
CA VAL A 121 -8.73 -4.60 -8.94
C VAL A 121 -9.35 -4.66 -10.33
N ASP A 122 -8.58 -4.28 -11.34
CA ASP A 122 -8.92 -4.36 -12.76
C ASP A 122 -8.12 -5.50 -13.40
N ALA A 123 -8.80 -6.61 -13.70
CA ALA A 123 -8.21 -7.76 -14.36
C ALA A 123 -8.55 -7.72 -15.85
N GLY A 124 -7.61 -7.21 -16.65
CA GLY A 124 -7.64 -7.27 -18.11
C GLY A 124 -6.91 -8.51 -18.64
N ARG A 125 -6.91 -8.67 -19.97
CA ARG A 125 -6.40 -9.89 -20.63
C ARG A 125 -4.94 -10.23 -20.30
N ASN A 126 -4.07 -9.23 -20.24
CA ASN A 126 -2.62 -9.39 -20.08
C ASN A 126 -2.03 -8.55 -18.93
N ARG A 127 -2.87 -7.92 -18.12
CA ARG A 127 -2.45 -7.00 -17.08
C ARG A 127 -3.52 -6.92 -15.99
N VAL A 128 -3.06 -6.93 -14.75
CA VAL A 128 -3.88 -6.55 -13.59
C VAL A 128 -3.45 -5.16 -13.14
N GLN A 129 -4.41 -4.27 -12.87
CA GLN A 129 -4.17 -2.97 -12.26
C GLN A 129 -4.91 -2.87 -10.93
N VAL A 130 -4.31 -2.18 -9.97
CA VAL A 130 -4.85 -2.07 -8.62
C VAL A 130 -4.77 -0.61 -8.18
N ALA A 131 -5.90 -0.06 -7.75
CA ALA A 131 -5.95 1.18 -6.99
C ALA A 131 -6.20 0.85 -5.51
N LEU A 132 -5.33 1.31 -4.63
CA LEU A 132 -5.57 1.37 -3.19
C LEU A 132 -6.24 2.70 -2.87
N LEU A 133 -7.40 2.63 -2.22
CA LEU A 133 -8.21 3.79 -1.86
C LEU A 133 -8.31 3.91 -0.34
N TYR A 134 -8.06 5.11 0.19
CA TYR A 134 -8.25 5.45 1.60
C TYR A 134 -9.16 6.67 1.68
N GLU A 135 -10.32 6.53 2.33
CA GLU A 135 -11.33 7.59 2.46
C GLU A 135 -11.69 8.27 1.12
N GLY A 136 -11.73 7.49 0.04
CA GLY A 136 -12.07 7.98 -1.31
C GLY A 136 -10.95 8.68 -2.06
N ALA A 137 -9.73 8.73 -1.50
CA ALA A 137 -8.54 9.21 -2.18
C ALA A 137 -7.64 8.03 -2.59
N ALA A 138 -6.94 8.14 -3.71
CA ALA A 138 -5.99 7.11 -4.14
C ALA A 138 -4.67 7.27 -3.38
N VAL A 139 -4.24 6.20 -2.72
CA VAL A 139 -3.01 6.15 -1.91
C VAL A 139 -1.94 5.23 -2.48
N GLY A 140 -2.25 4.49 -3.54
CA GLY A 140 -1.27 3.68 -4.25
C GLY A 140 -1.86 3.09 -5.51
N LEU A 141 -1.07 3.06 -6.59
CA LEU A 141 -1.47 2.47 -7.86
C LEU A 141 -0.40 1.49 -8.32
N VAL A 142 -0.83 0.27 -8.63
CA VAL A 142 0.07 -0.83 -9.00
C VAL A 142 -0.43 -1.51 -10.26
N ALA A 143 0.50 -1.90 -11.12
CA ALA A 143 0.27 -2.76 -12.26
C ALA A 143 1.06 -4.05 -12.07
N VAL A 144 0.41 -5.19 -12.23
CA VAL A 144 1.03 -6.51 -12.25
C VAL A 144 0.94 -7.05 -13.67
N GLY A 145 2.09 -7.36 -14.26
CA GLY A 145 2.20 -8.02 -15.57
C GLY A 145 3.03 -9.30 -15.47
N GLU A 146 3.30 -9.93 -16.61
CA GLU A 146 3.93 -11.27 -16.68
C GLU A 146 5.31 -11.39 -16.01
N GLY A 147 6.07 -10.30 -15.86
CA GLY A 147 7.44 -10.36 -15.32
C GLY A 147 7.73 -9.45 -14.13
N ALA A 148 6.83 -8.53 -13.77
CA ALA A 148 7.11 -7.56 -12.72
C ALA A 148 5.85 -6.90 -12.17
N THR A 149 5.99 -6.42 -10.92
CA THR A 149 5.09 -5.44 -10.33
C THR A 149 5.63 -4.04 -10.58
N ARG A 150 4.77 -3.09 -10.95
CA ARG A 150 5.16 -1.71 -11.26
C ARG A 150 4.22 -0.74 -10.55
N ARG A 151 4.79 0.26 -9.88
CA ARG A 151 4.03 1.45 -9.47
C ARG A 151 3.72 2.30 -10.70
N VAL A 152 2.47 2.72 -10.84
CA VAL A 152 2.01 3.55 -11.98
C VAL A 152 1.48 4.88 -11.48
N GLU A 153 1.49 5.89 -12.36
CA GLU A 153 0.97 7.23 -12.03
C GLU A 153 -0.54 7.34 -12.25
N ALA A 154 -1.11 6.48 -13.08
CA ALA A 154 -2.53 6.45 -13.38
C ALA A 154 -2.96 5.05 -13.86
N LEU A 155 -4.25 4.80 -13.73
CA LEU A 155 -4.97 3.63 -14.19
C LEU A 155 -5.58 3.90 -15.56
N SER A 156 -5.60 2.85 -16.39
CA SER A 156 -6.44 2.81 -17.58
C SER A 156 -7.54 1.81 -17.30
N LEU A 157 -8.74 2.32 -16.97
CA LEU A 157 -9.92 1.51 -16.71
C LEU A 157 -10.84 1.55 -17.92
N PRO A 158 -11.40 0.39 -18.33
CA PRO A 158 -12.27 0.33 -19.50
C PRO A 158 -13.61 1.03 -19.25
N ALA A 159 -14.18 1.55 -20.34
CA ALA A 159 -15.55 2.03 -20.40
C ALA A 159 -16.39 1.06 -21.26
N PRO A 160 -17.72 1.05 -21.14
CA PRO A 160 -18.55 0.15 -21.94
C PRO A 160 -18.31 0.37 -23.43
N GLY A 161 -17.97 -0.72 -24.14
CA GLY A 161 -17.68 -0.70 -25.56
C GLY A 161 -16.26 -0.24 -25.93
N SER A 162 -15.33 -0.09 -24.97
CA SER A 162 -13.95 0.36 -25.23
C SER A 162 -13.01 -0.73 -25.82
N GLY A 163 -13.54 -1.89 -26.21
CA GLY A 163 -12.76 -2.99 -26.77
C GLY A 163 -12.67 -4.17 -25.80
N ASP A 164 -11.48 -4.42 -25.26
CA ASP A 164 -11.22 -5.58 -24.39
C ASP A 164 -12.08 -5.54 -23.12
N GLU A 165 -12.67 -6.68 -22.81
CA GLU A 165 -13.48 -6.90 -21.62
C GLU A 165 -12.56 -7.15 -20.42
N HIS A 166 -12.77 -6.38 -19.34
CA HIS A 166 -12.04 -6.55 -18.09
C HIS A 166 -13.03 -6.91 -16.98
N GLN A 167 -12.50 -7.58 -15.95
CA GLN A 167 -13.24 -7.83 -14.72
C GLN A 167 -12.77 -6.85 -13.64
N LEU A 168 -13.71 -6.06 -13.14
CA LEU A 168 -13.49 -5.13 -12.04
C LEU A 168 -13.99 -5.76 -10.73
N THR A 169 -13.14 -5.77 -9.71
CA THR A 169 -13.51 -6.21 -8.36
C THR A 169 -13.21 -5.10 -7.36
N VAL A 170 -14.17 -4.80 -6.49
CA VAL A 170 -14.07 -3.79 -5.45
C VAL A 170 -14.01 -4.49 -4.09
N LEU A 171 -12.86 -4.33 -3.43
CA LEU A 171 -12.55 -4.90 -2.13
C LEU A 171 -12.63 -3.82 -1.06
N THR A 172 -13.10 -4.23 0.12
CA THR A 172 -13.10 -3.41 1.34
C THR A 172 -12.08 -3.97 2.31
N TYR A 173 -11.31 -3.06 2.89
CA TYR A 173 -10.36 -3.38 3.94
C TYR A 173 -10.63 -2.54 5.18
N ARG A 174 -10.10 -3.01 6.30
CA ARG A 174 -9.88 -2.15 7.46
C ARG A 174 -8.95 -0.99 7.08
N PRO A 175 -9.18 0.25 7.59
CA PRO A 175 -8.32 1.39 7.29
C PRO A 175 -6.83 1.14 7.56
N GLU A 176 -6.51 0.40 8.63
CA GLU A 176 -5.14 0.00 8.98
C GLU A 176 -4.44 -0.77 7.84
N VAL A 177 -5.17 -1.71 7.23
CA VAL A 177 -4.66 -2.61 6.19
C VAL A 177 -4.38 -1.81 4.92
N THR A 178 -5.32 -0.96 4.49
CA THR A 178 -5.13 -0.08 3.32
C THR A 178 -3.89 0.80 3.49
N LEU A 179 -3.70 1.38 4.68
CA LEU A 179 -2.54 2.24 4.96
C LEU A 179 -1.24 1.45 4.93
N ALA A 180 -1.21 0.24 5.50
CA ALA A 180 -0.03 -0.63 5.46
C ALA A 180 0.30 -1.07 4.02
N LEU A 181 -0.70 -1.39 3.20
CA LEU A 181 -0.52 -1.68 1.78
C LEU A 181 0.01 -0.46 1.01
N ALA A 182 -0.53 0.72 1.28
CA ALA A 182 -0.04 1.96 0.69
C ALA A 182 1.43 2.22 1.07
N GLN A 183 1.81 1.95 2.32
CA GLN A 183 3.21 2.03 2.75
C GLN A 183 4.08 1.02 2.03
N LEU A 184 3.66 -0.24 1.91
CA LEU A 184 4.37 -1.28 1.16
C LEU A 184 4.62 -0.87 -0.30
N VAL A 185 3.63 -0.22 -0.93
CA VAL A 185 3.74 0.22 -2.33
C VAL A 185 4.65 1.44 -2.49
N ASN A 186 4.65 2.37 -1.53
CA ASN A 186 5.28 3.68 -1.71
C ASN A 186 6.61 3.85 -0.98
N THR A 187 6.88 3.07 0.07
CA THR A 187 8.05 3.23 0.94
C THR A 187 9.23 2.42 0.41
N PRO A 188 10.44 3.00 0.35
CA PRO A 188 11.64 2.22 0.04
C PRO A 188 11.92 1.16 1.11
N GLU A 189 12.59 0.08 0.71
CA GLU A 189 13.05 -0.96 1.63
C GLU A 189 14.10 -0.40 2.61
N ARG A 190 13.91 -0.61 3.92
CA ARG A 190 14.93 -0.35 4.94
C ARG A 190 15.98 -1.45 4.94
N PHE A 191 15.52 -2.69 4.81
CA PHE A 191 16.35 -3.86 4.59
C PHE A 191 15.88 -4.50 3.29
N ASP A 192 16.79 -4.66 2.33
CA ASP A 192 16.48 -5.13 0.98
C ASP A 192 17.25 -6.42 0.69
N ARG A 193 16.59 -7.40 0.07
CA ARG A 193 17.16 -8.66 -0.42
C ARG A 193 18.00 -9.43 0.61
N MET A 194 17.54 -9.47 1.86
CA MET A 194 18.18 -10.32 2.84
C MET A 194 17.87 -11.78 2.50
N HIS A 195 18.91 -12.59 2.29
CA HIS A 195 18.71 -14.02 2.03
C HIS A 195 17.98 -14.68 3.21
N GLY A 196 16.91 -15.45 2.94
CA GLY A 196 16.04 -16.03 3.97
C GLY A 196 16.78 -16.87 5.01
N SER A 197 17.84 -17.58 4.60
CA SER A 197 18.70 -18.35 5.52
C SER A 197 19.44 -17.52 6.57
N PHE A 198 19.55 -16.20 6.38
CA PHE A 198 20.16 -15.28 7.35
C PHE A 198 19.13 -14.57 8.23
N VAL A 199 17.83 -14.78 8.00
CA VAL A 199 16.75 -14.06 8.68
C VAL A 199 15.93 -15.03 9.52
N ASP A 200 15.98 -14.84 10.83
CA ASP A 200 14.99 -15.40 11.75
C ASP A 200 13.77 -14.47 11.78
N LEU A 201 12.69 -14.87 11.09
CA LEU A 201 11.46 -14.06 10.99
C LEU A 201 10.83 -13.74 12.35
N PRO A 202 10.60 -14.71 13.27
CA PRO A 202 10.15 -14.40 14.63
C PRO A 202 11.02 -13.37 15.37
N ALA A 203 12.34 -13.47 15.26
CA ALA A 203 13.25 -12.50 15.87
C ALA A 203 13.16 -11.12 15.21
N LEU A 204 13.04 -11.08 13.88
CA LEU A 204 12.83 -9.86 13.11
C LEU A 204 11.52 -9.16 13.50
N LEU A 205 10.40 -9.89 13.55
CA LEU A 205 9.11 -9.35 13.98
C LEU A 205 9.16 -8.84 15.42
N SER A 206 9.83 -9.58 16.32
CA SER A 206 10.05 -9.13 17.69
C SER A 206 10.86 -7.83 17.76
N PHE A 207 11.82 -7.63 16.87
CA PHE A 207 12.57 -6.38 16.74
C PHE A 207 11.67 -5.24 16.23
N LEU A 208 10.91 -5.46 15.16
CA LEU A 208 10.00 -4.47 14.59
C LEU A 208 8.89 -4.06 15.57
N ARG A 209 8.43 -4.99 16.40
CA ARG A 209 7.50 -4.71 17.51
C ARG A 209 8.08 -3.76 18.53
N ARG A 210 9.33 -4.00 18.98
CA ARG A 210 10.01 -3.09 19.93
C ARG A 210 10.23 -1.69 19.34
N GLU A 211 10.49 -1.60 18.05
CA GLU A 211 10.63 -0.32 17.34
C GLU A 211 9.29 0.36 17.03
N LYS A 212 8.15 -0.28 17.30
CA LYS A 212 6.81 0.19 16.93
C LYS A 212 6.69 0.50 15.43
N ALA A 213 7.26 -0.35 14.59
CA ALA A 213 7.35 -0.13 13.15
C ALA A 213 5.97 -0.10 12.47
N ASN A 214 5.84 0.74 11.43
CA ASN A 214 4.69 0.76 10.52
C ASN A 214 5.17 0.37 9.13
N GLY A 215 4.44 -0.53 8.46
CA GLY A 215 4.74 -0.94 7.10
C GLY A 215 4.53 -2.44 6.91
N ALA A 216 5.51 -3.13 6.34
CA ALA A 216 5.38 -4.55 6.04
C ALA A 216 6.74 -5.25 5.95
N VAL A 217 6.73 -6.56 6.23
CA VAL A 217 7.79 -7.50 5.86
C VAL A 217 7.31 -8.27 4.65
N ARG A 218 8.16 -8.39 3.62
CA ARG A 218 7.86 -9.15 2.41
C ARG A 218 8.88 -10.27 2.26
N VAL A 219 8.40 -11.44 1.87
CA VAL A 219 9.23 -12.59 1.53
C VAL A 219 8.94 -12.97 0.09
N THR A 220 9.95 -13.02 -0.76
CA THR A 220 9.81 -13.37 -2.18
C THR A 220 10.62 -14.61 -2.49
N THR A 221 10.06 -15.50 -3.28
CA THR A 221 10.72 -16.68 -3.86
C THR A 221 10.49 -16.66 -5.37
N ALA A 222 11.05 -17.62 -6.11
CA ALA A 222 10.78 -17.77 -7.54
C ALA A 222 9.29 -17.99 -7.85
N ASP A 223 8.58 -18.73 -6.99
CA ASP A 223 7.21 -19.20 -7.27
C ASP A 223 6.13 -18.40 -6.51
N ASP A 224 6.45 -17.84 -5.35
CA ASP A 224 5.49 -17.19 -4.46
C ASP A 224 6.05 -15.93 -3.78
N ALA A 225 5.15 -15.08 -3.30
CA ALA A 225 5.45 -13.90 -2.50
C ALA A 225 4.49 -13.81 -1.30
N GLY A 226 5.05 -13.61 -0.12
CA GLY A 226 4.34 -13.42 1.15
C GLY A 226 4.56 -12.02 1.71
N VAL A 227 3.55 -11.51 2.42
CA VAL A 227 3.57 -10.18 3.05
C VAL A 227 2.99 -10.29 4.46
N ILE A 228 3.66 -9.65 5.42
CA ILE A 228 3.21 -9.48 6.80
C ILE A 228 3.04 -7.97 7.02
N LEU A 229 1.81 -7.52 7.28
CA LEU A 229 1.49 -6.12 7.49
C LEU A 229 1.65 -5.73 8.96
N LEU A 230 2.23 -4.57 9.22
CA LEU A 230 2.58 -4.08 10.55
C LEU A 230 2.04 -2.68 10.81
N ARG A 231 1.51 -2.45 12.02
CA ARG A 231 1.14 -1.12 12.51
C ARG A 231 1.53 -0.95 13.97
N ALA A 232 2.29 0.09 14.25
CA ALA A 232 2.84 0.38 15.57
C ALA A 232 3.57 -0.83 16.21
N GLY A 233 4.16 -1.69 15.37
CA GLY A 233 4.85 -2.91 15.79
C GLY A 233 3.98 -4.16 15.90
N GLU A 234 2.66 -4.03 15.82
CA GLU A 234 1.73 -5.17 15.87
C GLU A 234 1.43 -5.69 14.47
N VAL A 235 1.24 -7.02 14.37
CA VAL A 235 0.84 -7.68 13.12
C VAL A 235 -0.64 -7.39 12.87
N LEU A 236 -0.92 -6.81 11.70
CA LEU A 236 -2.30 -6.58 11.23
C LEU A 236 -2.89 -7.81 10.54
N GLY A 237 -2.02 -8.66 10.03
CA GLY A 237 -2.33 -9.85 9.25
C GLY A 237 -1.22 -10.12 8.23
N ALA A 238 -1.16 -11.35 7.75
CA ALA A 238 -0.23 -11.82 6.75
C ALA A 238 -0.94 -12.65 5.69
N TYR A 239 -0.35 -12.72 4.51
CA TYR A 239 -0.94 -13.39 3.36
C TYR A 239 0.15 -13.70 2.33
N THR A 240 -0.14 -14.60 1.40
CA THR A 240 0.72 -14.89 0.25
C THR A 240 -0.05 -14.72 -1.07
N ARG A 241 0.65 -14.75 -2.20
CA ARG A 241 -0.03 -14.78 -3.51
C ARG A 241 -0.91 -16.04 -3.64
N HIS A 242 -0.52 -17.16 -3.02
CA HIS A 242 -1.27 -18.42 -3.04
C HIS A 242 -2.38 -18.48 -1.99
N LEU A 243 -2.17 -17.83 -0.84
CA LEU A 243 -3.11 -17.73 0.27
C LEU A 243 -3.41 -16.24 0.55
N PRO A 244 -4.30 -15.65 -0.25
CA PRO A 244 -4.53 -14.20 -0.25
C PRO A 244 -5.34 -13.72 0.96
N GLU A 245 -6.02 -14.62 1.67
CA GLU A 245 -6.77 -14.30 2.89
C GLU A 245 -5.82 -13.81 3.99
N LEU A 246 -6.24 -12.76 4.72
CA LEU A 246 -5.46 -12.25 5.85
C LEU A 246 -5.55 -13.23 7.01
N ASP A 247 -4.40 -13.72 7.44
CA ASP A 247 -4.22 -14.71 8.50
C ASP A 247 -3.05 -14.30 9.42
N ASP A 248 -2.65 -15.16 10.35
CA ASP A 248 -1.50 -14.96 11.23
C ASP A 248 -0.16 -14.98 10.47
N GLU A 249 0.89 -14.35 11.01
CA GLU A 249 2.21 -14.24 10.35
C GLU A 249 2.85 -15.58 9.99
N GLU A 250 2.43 -16.66 10.63
CA GLU A 250 2.95 -18.01 10.43
C GLU A 250 2.75 -18.51 9.00
N VAL A 251 1.74 -18.02 8.27
CA VAL A 251 1.50 -18.41 6.87
C VAL A 251 2.65 -18.03 5.93
N VAL A 252 3.45 -17.03 6.30
CA VAL A 252 4.61 -16.57 5.50
C VAL A 252 5.90 -17.29 5.89
N PHE A 253 5.99 -17.92 7.06
CA PHE A 253 7.22 -18.54 7.55
C PHE A 253 7.76 -19.67 6.67
N PRO A 254 6.93 -20.54 6.06
CA PRO A 254 7.41 -21.55 5.12
C PRO A 254 8.17 -20.94 3.93
N LEU A 255 7.74 -19.78 3.42
CA LEU A 255 8.39 -19.11 2.29
C LEU A 255 9.81 -18.67 2.63
N ALA A 256 10.05 -18.16 3.84
CA ALA A 256 11.38 -17.71 4.25
C ALA A 256 12.40 -18.85 4.40
N LYS A 257 11.92 -20.11 4.48
CA LYS A 257 12.77 -21.31 4.54
C LYS A 257 13.15 -21.82 3.15
N ALA A 258 12.59 -21.28 2.07
CA ALA A 258 12.97 -21.65 0.71
C ALA A 258 14.43 -21.26 0.42
N GLY A 259 15.10 -22.06 -0.41
CA GLY A 259 16.54 -21.89 -0.68
C GLY A 259 16.89 -20.63 -1.46
N ASP A 260 15.90 -20.02 -2.10
CA ASP A 260 15.97 -18.81 -2.92
C ASP A 260 15.19 -17.63 -2.30
N ALA A 261 14.76 -17.76 -1.05
CA ALA A 261 13.96 -16.73 -0.39
C ALA A 261 14.75 -15.43 -0.19
N GLU A 262 14.14 -14.31 -0.56
CA GLU A 262 14.61 -12.96 -0.26
C GLU A 262 13.59 -12.27 0.66
N VAL A 263 14.09 -11.69 1.76
CA VAL A 263 13.30 -10.94 2.74
C VAL A 263 13.60 -9.45 2.60
N ASP A 264 12.53 -8.68 2.40
CA ASP A 264 12.56 -7.22 2.35
C ASP A 264 11.73 -6.65 3.51
N VAL A 265 12.16 -5.53 4.07
CA VAL A 265 11.45 -4.82 5.16
C VAL A 265 11.16 -3.40 4.72
N CYS A 266 9.89 -3.12 4.44
CA CYS A 266 9.38 -1.80 4.07
C CYS A 266 8.81 -1.15 5.33
N VAL A 267 9.60 -0.31 6.01
CA VAL A 267 9.13 0.42 7.20
C VAL A 267 9.33 1.91 7.04
N GLY A 268 8.34 2.69 7.45
CA GLY A 268 8.36 4.14 7.31
C GLY A 268 7.53 4.85 8.36
N SER A 269 7.73 6.17 8.47
CA SER A 269 6.87 7.01 9.28
C SER A 269 5.46 7.01 8.70
N LEU A 270 4.47 6.72 9.55
CA LEU A 270 3.07 6.84 9.15
C LEU A 270 2.71 8.33 9.07
N THR A 271 2.45 8.82 7.86
CA THR A 271 1.90 10.16 7.62
C THR A 271 0.39 10.07 7.52
N LEU A 272 -0.32 10.89 8.31
CA LEU A 272 -1.77 11.02 8.29
C LEU A 272 -2.17 12.48 8.02
N PRO A 273 -2.96 12.77 6.97
CA PRO A 273 -3.42 11.81 5.95
C PRO A 273 -2.26 11.25 5.12
N PRO A 274 -2.39 10.03 4.56
CA PRO A 274 -1.37 9.46 3.69
C PRO A 274 -1.19 10.32 2.43
N PRO A 275 0.01 10.29 1.82
CA PRO A 275 0.22 10.89 0.52
C PRO A 275 -0.77 10.28 -0.47
N SER A 276 -1.59 11.15 -1.07
CA SER A 276 -2.74 10.73 -1.86
C SER A 276 -3.00 11.69 -3.00
N ILE A 277 -3.77 11.22 -3.97
CA ILE A 277 -4.28 12.01 -5.08
C ILE A 277 -5.78 11.79 -5.24
N PRO A 278 -6.54 12.80 -5.72
CA PRO A 278 -7.96 12.62 -6.01
C PRO A 278 -8.18 11.48 -7.00
N VAL A 279 -9.21 10.68 -6.78
CA VAL A 279 -9.53 9.54 -7.67
C VAL A 279 -9.92 9.96 -9.10
N THR A 280 -10.31 11.21 -9.31
CA THR A 280 -10.52 11.76 -10.67
C THR A 280 -9.21 11.97 -11.43
N SER A 281 -8.08 12.06 -10.71
CA SER A 281 -6.74 12.31 -11.27
C SER A 281 -5.98 11.02 -11.59
N ILE A 282 -6.52 9.85 -11.25
CA ILE A 282 -5.87 8.56 -11.47
C ILE A 282 -6.29 7.89 -12.77
N LEU A 283 -7.05 8.55 -13.65
CA LEU A 283 -7.59 7.94 -14.87
C LEU A 283 -6.88 8.52 -16.10
N VAL A 284 -6.54 7.66 -17.06
CA VAL A 284 -5.99 8.02 -18.39
C VAL A 284 -6.94 7.57 -19.49
#